data_AF-A0A392NEA7-F1
#
_entry.id   AF-A0A392NEA7-F1
#
_cell.length_a   1.000
_cell.length_b   1.000
_cell.length_c   1.000
_cell.angle_alpha   90.00
_cell.angle_beta   90.00
_cell.angle_gamma   90.00
#
_symmetry.space_group_name_H-M   'P 1'
#
loop_
_entity.id
_entity.type
_entity.pdbx_description
1 polymer ?
#
loop_
_entity_poly.entity_id
_entity_poly.type
_entity_poly.pdbx_seq_one_letter_code
_entity_poly.pdbx_strand_id
1 'polypeptide(L)'
;ESWADGLKLARDINYQFPQLATADLSVLIPSRSDDAINLIKSLCSWDPCKRPSAAEALQHPFFQSCFYIPPSLRNRAVARTPPS
;
A
#
# COMPACT_ATOMS: atom_id res chain seq x y z
N GLU A 1 -15.48 5.68 -12.20
CA GLU A 1 -15.30 7.09 -11.80
C GLU A 1 -15.04 7.13 -10.29
N SER A 2 -13.78 7.20 -9.83
CA SER A 2 -13.47 6.78 -8.45
C SER A 2 -13.44 7.89 -7.39
N TRP A 3 -13.31 9.17 -7.77
CA TRP A 3 -13.24 10.31 -6.83
C TRP A 3 -14.02 11.51 -7.37
N ALA A 4 -15.31 11.60 -7.05
CA ALA A 4 -16.21 12.63 -7.58
C ALA A 4 -15.82 14.06 -7.14
N ASP A 5 -15.42 14.22 -5.88
CA ASP A 5 -15.01 15.52 -5.34
C ASP A 5 -13.75 16.07 -6.03
N GLY A 6 -12.79 15.20 -6.34
CA GLY A 6 -11.59 15.61 -7.09
C GLY A 6 -11.90 16.05 -8.50
N LEU A 7 -12.84 15.38 -9.17
CA LEU A 7 -13.32 15.80 -10.49
C LEU A 7 -14.05 17.14 -10.42
N LYS A 8 -14.82 17.40 -9.35
CA LYS A 8 -15.44 18.71 -9.12
C LYS A 8 -14.38 19.79 -8.91
N LEU A 9 -13.42 19.57 -8.03
CA LEU A 9 -12.34 20.51 -7.74
C LEU A 9 -11.52 20.86 -8.99
N ALA A 10 -11.21 19.86 -9.84
CA ALA A 10 -10.52 20.07 -11.10
C ALA A 10 -11.32 20.97 -12.06
N ARG A 11 -12.64 20.77 -12.17
CA ARG A 11 -13.51 21.63 -12.99
C ARG A 11 -13.55 23.06 -12.46
N ASP A 12 -13.59 23.24 -11.14
CA ASP A 12 -13.63 24.56 -10.51
C ASP A 12 -12.38 25.41 -10.84
N ILE A 13 -11.24 24.76 -11.10
CA ILE A 13 -10.00 25.40 -11.55
C ILE A 13 -9.79 25.35 -13.08
N ASN A 14 -10.82 24.99 -13.86
CA ASN A 14 -10.77 24.80 -15.31
C ASN A 14 -9.70 23.80 -15.78
N TYR A 15 -9.40 22.79 -14.96
CA TYR A 15 -8.48 21.71 -15.29
C TYR A 15 -9.23 20.52 -15.88
N GLN A 16 -8.74 20.00 -17.02
CA GLN A 16 -9.29 18.83 -17.68
C GLN A 16 -8.24 17.73 -17.76
N PHE A 17 -8.55 16.58 -17.19
CA PHE A 17 -7.64 15.43 -17.23
C PHE A 17 -7.51 14.89 -18.67
N PRO A 18 -6.29 14.52 -19.10
CA PRO A 18 -6.10 13.81 -20.35
C PRO A 18 -6.74 12.42 -20.28
N GLN A 19 -7.29 11.96 -21.40
CA GLN A 19 -7.78 10.59 -21.54
C GLN A 19 -6.59 9.65 -21.78
N LEU A 20 -6.14 8.99 -20.71
CA LEU A 20 -5.06 8.01 -20.76
C LEU A 20 -5.63 6.59 -20.70
N ALA A 21 -5.06 5.70 -21.51
CA ALA A 21 -5.43 4.28 -21.45
C ALA A 21 -5.03 3.69 -20.09
N THR A 22 -5.92 2.90 -19.49
CA THR A 22 -5.61 2.18 -18.25
C THR A 22 -4.61 1.08 -18.55
N ALA A 23 -3.39 1.21 -18.03
CA ALA A 23 -2.41 0.12 -18.07
C ALA A 23 -2.75 -0.88 -16.96
N ASP A 24 -2.91 -2.16 -17.33
CA ASP A 24 -3.01 -3.20 -16.32
C ASP A 24 -1.63 -3.36 -15.66
N LEU A 25 -1.60 -3.19 -14.33
CA LEU A 25 -0.38 -3.36 -13.55
C LEU A 25 0.27 -4.74 -13.80
N SER A 26 -0.48 -5.72 -14.31
CA SER A 26 -0.03 -7.11 -14.55
C SER A 26 0.95 -7.20 -15.69
N VAL A 27 0.79 -6.29 -16.64
CA VAL A 27 1.69 -6.13 -17.76
C VAL A 27 2.93 -5.35 -17.35
N LEU A 28 2.80 -4.43 -16.38
CA LEU A 28 3.89 -3.54 -15.97
C LEU A 28 4.88 -4.17 -14.99
N ILE A 29 4.45 -5.12 -14.16
CA ILE A 29 5.27 -5.73 -13.11
C ILE A 29 5.30 -7.26 -13.32
N PRO A 30 6.37 -7.80 -13.91
CA PRO A 30 6.54 -9.24 -14.07
C PRO A 30 6.68 -9.96 -12.71
N SER A 31 6.26 -11.23 -12.63
CA SER A 31 6.52 -12.13 -11.50
C SER A 31 6.00 -11.68 -10.12
N ARG A 32 4.86 -10.97 -10.10
CA ARG A 32 4.22 -10.50 -8.87
C ARG A 32 3.16 -11.47 -8.33
N SER A 33 2.94 -11.44 -7.02
CA SER A 33 1.80 -12.11 -6.38
C SER A 33 0.52 -11.27 -6.51
N ASP A 34 -0.64 -11.91 -6.50
CA ASP A 34 -1.94 -11.22 -6.50
C ASP A 34 -2.10 -10.23 -5.34
N ASP A 35 -1.56 -10.58 -4.18
CA ASP A 35 -1.54 -9.70 -3.00
C ASP A 35 -0.75 -8.42 -3.23
N ALA A 36 0.37 -8.49 -3.98
CA ALA A 36 1.14 -7.29 -4.33
C ALA A 36 0.31 -6.36 -5.22
N ILE A 37 -0.42 -6.93 -6.19
CA ILE A 37 -1.31 -6.17 -7.07
C ILE A 37 -2.40 -5.47 -6.27
N ASN A 38 -3.03 -6.22 -5.35
CA ASN A 38 -4.11 -5.72 -4.52
C ASN A 38 -3.65 -4.55 -3.64
N LEU A 39 -2.49 -4.69 -3.01
CA LEU A 39 -1.88 -3.64 -2.20
C LEU A 39 -1.60 -2.39 -3.04
N ILE A 40 -0.94 -2.53 -4.20
CA ILE A 40 -0.63 -1.39 -5.07
C ILE A 40 -1.90 -0.69 -5.55
N LYS A 41 -2.94 -1.44 -5.96
CA LYS A 41 -4.23 -0.86 -6.35
C LYS A 41 -4.86 -0.04 -5.23
N SER A 42 -4.78 -0.53 -3.99
CA SER A 42 -5.32 0.17 -2.82
C SER A 42 -4.54 1.45 -2.50
N LEU A 43 -3.20 1.39 -2.57
CA LEU A 43 -2.33 2.55 -2.35
C LEU A 43 -2.48 3.62 -3.45
N CYS A 44 -2.68 3.21 -4.70
CA CYS A 44 -2.87 4.11 -5.84
C CYS A 44 -4.33 4.54 -6.06
N SER A 45 -5.22 4.38 -5.08
CA SER A 45 -6.57 4.92 -5.15
C SER A 45 -6.54 6.44 -5.34
N TRP A 46 -7.34 6.93 -6.30
CA TRP A 46 -7.55 8.36 -6.54
C TRP A 46 -8.33 9.04 -5.41
N ASP A 47 -9.23 8.30 -4.79
CA ASP A 47 -10.01 8.76 -3.64
C ASP A 47 -9.13 8.62 -2.39
N PRO A 48 -8.76 9.74 -1.73
CA PRO A 48 -7.93 9.71 -0.53
C PRO A 48 -8.56 8.91 0.61
N CYS A 49 -9.89 8.92 0.73
CA CYS A 49 -10.62 8.21 1.80
C CYS A 49 -10.58 6.69 1.63
N LYS A 50 -10.31 6.20 0.40
CA LYS A 50 -10.16 4.76 0.12
C LYS A 50 -8.72 4.29 0.23
N ARG A 51 -7.76 5.20 0.38
CA ARG A 51 -6.35 4.85 0.51
C ARG A 51 -6.10 4.43 1.97
N PRO A 52 -5.53 3.23 2.21
CA PRO A 52 -5.24 2.80 3.57
C PRO A 52 -4.14 3.67 4.18
N SER A 53 -4.16 3.82 5.49
CA SER A 53 -3.04 4.38 6.25
C SER A 53 -1.82 3.47 6.15
N ALA A 54 -0.64 4.01 6.46
CA ALA A 54 0.59 3.21 6.48
C ALA A 54 0.50 2.02 7.44
N ALA A 55 -0.16 2.20 8.59
CA ALA A 55 -0.37 1.14 9.57
C ALA A 55 -1.29 0.03 9.01
N GLU A 56 -2.39 0.39 8.34
CA GLU A 56 -3.30 -0.58 7.71
C GLU A 56 -2.65 -1.29 6.53
N ALA A 57 -1.86 -0.57 5.72
CA ALA A 57 -1.13 -1.16 4.59
C ALA A 57 -0.13 -2.24 5.05
N LEU A 58 0.53 -2.05 6.20
CA LEU A 58 1.44 -3.04 6.78
C LEU A 58 0.72 -4.30 7.28
N GLN A 59 -0.58 -4.25 7.54
CA GLN A 59 -1.39 -5.42 7.89
C GLN A 59 -1.85 -6.24 6.68
N HIS A 60 -1.56 -5.77 5.46
CA HIS A 60 -2.00 -6.45 4.23
C HIS A 60 -1.37 -7.85 4.08
N PRO A 61 -2.09 -8.86 3.54
CA PRO A 61 -1.59 -10.22 3.34
C PRO A 61 -0.24 -10.33 2.65
N PHE A 62 0.05 -9.39 1.74
CA PHE A 62 1.36 -9.24 1.10
C PHE A 62 2.54 -9.28 2.08
N PHE A 63 2.40 -8.70 3.28
CA PHE A 63 3.47 -8.66 4.29
C PHE A 63 3.44 -9.81 5.30
N GLN A 64 2.45 -10.72 5.27
CA GLN A 64 2.32 -11.78 6.27
C GLN A 64 3.56 -12.69 6.35
N SER A 65 4.18 -12.98 5.20
CA SER A 65 5.40 -13.80 5.14
C SER A 65 6.64 -13.09 5.69
N CYS A 66 6.66 -11.75 5.75
CA CYS A 66 7.77 -10.96 6.27
C CYS A 66 7.87 -10.99 7.81
N PHE A 67 6.82 -11.43 8.51
CA PHE A 67 6.83 -11.52 9.97
C PHE A 67 7.45 -12.81 10.50
N TYR A 68 7.82 -13.75 9.63
CA TYR A 68 8.61 -14.90 10.05
C TYR A 68 10.04 -14.49 10.33
N ILE A 69 10.35 -14.28 11.61
CA ILE A 69 11.72 -14.20 12.09
C ILE A 69 12.15 -15.62 12.46
N PRO A 70 13.13 -16.22 11.74
CA PRO A 70 13.69 -17.51 12.11
C PRO A 70 14.07 -17.51 13.60
N PRO A 71 13.83 -18.60 14.34
CA PRO A 71 14.17 -18.67 15.76
C PRO A 71 15.62 -18.29 16.07
N SER A 72 16.54 -18.53 15.13
CA SER A 72 17.96 -18.16 15.19
C SER A 72 18.22 -16.63 15.13
N LEU A 73 17.30 -15.86 14.55
CA LEU A 73 17.42 -14.40 14.37
C LEU A 73 16.58 -13.60 15.39
N ARG A 74 15.85 -14.27 16.28
CA ARG A 74 15.19 -13.61 17.41
C ARG A 74 16.27 -13.07 18.33
N ASN A 75 16.55 -11.77 18.20
CA ASN A 75 17.54 -11.08 19.01
C ASN A 75 17.26 -11.40 20.49
N ARG A 76 18.18 -12.10 21.15
CA ARG A 76 18.08 -12.41 22.58
C ARG A 76 18.13 -11.07 23.28
N ALA A 77 16.99 -10.49 23.60
CA ALA A 77 16.90 -9.38 24.53
C ALA A 77 17.46 -9.91 25.85
N VAL A 78 18.78 -9.79 26.00
CA VAL A 78 19.47 -10.09 27.24
C VAL A 78 18.86 -9.13 28.25
N ALA A 79 18.06 -9.69 29.15
CA ALA A 79 17.58 -9.02 30.35
C ALA A 79 18.81 -8.46 31.08
N ARG A 80 19.15 -7.20 30.81
CA ARG A 80 20.14 -6.44 31.56
C ARG A 80 19.38 -5.49 32.48
N THR A 81 18.71 -6.05 33.47
CA THR A 81 18.46 -5.33 34.73
C THR A 81 19.45 -5.87 35.75
N PRO A 82 20.45 -5.08 36.19
CA PRO A 82 21.30 -5.45 37.32
C PRO A 82 20.45 -5.43 38.61
N PRO A 83 20.61 -6.39 39.53
CA PRO A 83 20.03 -6.26 40.86
C PRO A 83 20.77 -5.20 41.68
N SER A 84 20.02 -4.39 42.43
CA SER A 84 20.51 -3.50 43.49
C SER A 84 20.78 -4.26 44.80
#